data_AF-A0A6S7IF87-F1
#
_entry.id   AF-A0A6S7IF87-F1
#
_cell.length_a   1.000
_cell.length_b   1.000
_cell.length_c   1.000
_cell.angle_alpha   90.00
_cell.angle_beta   90.00
_cell.angle_gamma   90.00
#
_symmetry.space_group_name_H-M   'P 1'
#
loop_
_entity.id
_entity.type
_entity.pdbx_description
1 polymer ?
#
loop_
_entity_poly.entity_id
_entity_poly.type
_entity_poly.pdbx_seq_one_letter_code
_entity_poly.pdbx_strand_id
1 'polypeptide(L)'
;MVEYGKLLRKEMEMIEKKSYIIEGISVSFSFELIPADMKWLAFISGELPNSATYFSSFSNVSQSKKGKMGVTFGSTCDDYFKPWNYQKRLQDVKRVEKHKSKLTPKQIVGRTKVTQFIASQKSCQEFEPILGPFIDKAVVEPLHLANNNWVS
;
A
#
# COMPACT_ATOMS: atom_id res chain seq x y z
N MET A 1 13.23 10.01 6.66
CA MET A 1 12.44 9.01 5.90
C MET A 1 11.26 9.62 5.17
N VAL A 2 10.33 10.35 5.82
CA VAL A 2 9.18 10.97 5.11
C VAL A 2 9.61 11.95 4.02
N GLU A 3 10.46 12.93 4.35
CA GLU A 3 10.94 13.91 3.37
C GLU A 3 11.75 13.27 2.24
N TYR A 4 12.51 12.23 2.55
CA TYR A 4 13.22 11.44 1.54
C TYR A 4 12.25 10.71 0.59
N GLY A 5 11.18 10.09 1.11
CA GLY A 5 10.16 9.47 0.28
C GLY A 5 9.43 10.48 -0.61
N LYS A 6 9.16 11.69 -0.12
CA LYS A 6 8.60 12.78 -0.93
C LYS A 6 9.57 13.24 -2.03
N LEU A 7 10.86 13.32 -1.73
CA LEU A 7 11.90 13.63 -2.71
C LEU A 7 11.93 12.54 -3.80
N LEU A 8 11.99 11.27 -3.42
CA LEU A 8 11.95 10.14 -4.36
C LEU A 8 10.72 10.21 -5.27
N ARG A 9 9.53 10.41 -4.69
CA ARG A 9 8.30 10.57 -5.48
C ARG A 9 8.46 11.69 -6.52
N LYS A 10 8.96 12.85 -6.12
CA LYS A 10 9.14 14.00 -7.01
C LYS A 10 10.14 13.68 -8.15
N GLU A 11 11.22 12.98 -7.83
CA GLU A 11 12.22 12.56 -8.82
C GLU A 11 11.64 11.52 -9.79
N MET A 12 10.92 10.52 -9.29
CA MET A 12 10.23 9.53 -10.12
C MET A 12 9.22 10.19 -11.05
N GLU A 13 8.36 11.08 -10.53
CA GLU A 13 7.41 11.84 -11.35
C GLU A 13 8.11 12.70 -12.41
N MET A 14 9.28 13.26 -12.09
CA MET A 14 10.06 14.05 -13.05
C MET A 14 10.62 13.17 -14.16
N ILE A 15 11.10 11.97 -13.83
CA ILE A 15 11.66 11.02 -14.79
C ILE A 15 10.56 10.53 -15.75
N GLU A 16 9.38 10.16 -15.23
CA GLU A 16 8.29 9.63 -16.08
C GLU A 16 7.63 10.69 -16.98
N LYS A 17 7.63 11.96 -16.57
CA LYS A 17 7.03 13.06 -17.36
C LYS A 17 7.93 13.55 -18.50
N LYS A 18 9.21 13.19 -18.49
CA LYS A 18 10.20 13.70 -19.45
C LYS A 18 10.44 12.70 -20.59
N SER A 19 10.66 13.25 -21.78
CA SER A 19 11.28 12.53 -22.88
C SER A 19 12.76 12.89 -22.93
N TYR A 20 13.59 11.89 -23.20
CA TYR A 20 15.04 12.00 -23.25
C TYR A 20 15.52 11.62 -24.65
N ILE A 21 16.54 12.30 -25.13
CA ILE A 21 17.19 11.94 -26.39
C ILE A 21 18.45 11.14 -26.07
N ILE A 22 18.47 9.86 -26.44
CA ILE A 22 19.60 8.96 -26.27
C ILE A 22 19.98 8.47 -27.66
N GLU A 23 21.20 8.78 -28.11
CA GLU A 23 21.69 8.40 -29.45
C GLU A 23 20.75 8.86 -30.59
N GLY A 24 20.11 10.01 -30.43
CA GLY A 24 19.14 10.56 -31.41
C GLY A 24 17.74 9.96 -31.33
N ILE A 25 17.50 9.00 -30.42
CA ILE A 25 16.20 8.36 -30.21
C ILE A 25 15.49 9.02 -29.03
N SER A 26 14.23 9.40 -29.23
CA SER A 26 13.37 9.89 -28.15
C SER A 26 12.82 8.72 -27.34
N VAL A 27 13.13 8.69 -26.05
CA VAL A 27 12.71 7.65 -25.10
C VAL A 27 12.02 8.26 -23.87
N SER A 28 11.12 7.51 -23.25
CA SER A 28 10.54 7.80 -21.95
C SER A 28 10.79 6.63 -21.00
N PHE A 29 10.79 6.93 -19.69
CA PHE A 29 11.01 5.93 -18.65
C PHE A 29 9.74 5.74 -17.82
N SER A 30 9.56 4.54 -17.29
CA SER A 30 8.50 4.21 -16.33
C SER A 30 9.06 3.32 -15.22
N PHE A 31 8.54 3.50 -14.01
CA PHE A 31 8.84 2.65 -12.86
C PHE A 31 7.78 1.56 -12.75
N GLU A 32 8.19 0.32 -13.00
CA GLU A 32 7.27 -0.83 -12.97
C GLU A 32 7.50 -1.75 -11.76
N LEU A 33 8.57 -1.53 -10.99
CA LEU A 33 8.97 -2.40 -9.90
C LEU A 33 9.55 -1.60 -8.72
N ILE A 34 8.92 -1.74 -7.55
CA ILE A 34 9.46 -1.26 -6.28
C ILE A 34 9.66 -2.47 -5.36
N PRO A 35 10.87 -3.04 -5.30
CA PRO A 35 11.17 -4.09 -4.33
C PRO A 35 11.13 -3.48 -2.93
N ALA A 36 10.43 -4.14 -2.03
CA ALA A 36 10.14 -3.61 -0.71
C ALA A 36 9.98 -4.74 0.29
N ASP A 37 10.61 -4.63 1.45
CA ASP A 37 10.20 -5.43 2.60
C ASP A 37 8.87 -4.90 3.17
N MET A 38 8.12 -5.76 3.84
CA MET A 38 6.77 -5.43 4.33
C MET A 38 6.75 -4.25 5.31
N LYS A 39 7.80 -4.06 6.13
CA LYS A 39 7.84 -2.95 7.10
C LYS A 39 8.10 -1.63 6.41
N TRP A 40 9.04 -1.61 5.46
CA TRP A 40 9.28 -0.42 4.64
C TRP A 40 8.04 -0.08 3.81
N LEU A 41 7.39 -1.07 3.22
CA LEU A 41 6.17 -0.87 2.43
C LEU A 41 5.04 -0.30 3.28
N ALA A 42 4.79 -0.83 4.48
CA ALA A 42 3.77 -0.31 5.38
C ALA A 42 4.00 1.18 5.70
N PHE A 43 5.26 1.53 6.02
CA PHE A 43 5.63 2.91 6.33
C PHE A 43 5.42 3.83 5.13
N ILE A 44 5.96 3.47 3.96
CA ILE A 44 5.91 4.32 2.78
C ILE A 44 4.50 4.40 2.17
N SER A 45 3.67 3.38 2.42
CA SER A 45 2.25 3.37 2.07
C SER A 45 1.39 4.22 2.99
N GLY A 46 1.90 4.67 4.15
CA GLY A 46 1.08 5.37 5.15
C GLY A 46 0.11 4.45 5.91
N GLU A 47 0.42 3.16 5.96
CA GLU A 47 -0.39 2.15 6.63
C GLU A 47 -0.18 2.17 8.15
N LEU A 48 -1.14 1.61 8.89
CA LEU A 48 -0.98 1.31 10.30
C LEU A 48 0.13 0.25 10.47
N PRO A 49 1.25 0.54 11.16
CA PRO A 49 2.26 -0.47 11.45
C PRO A 49 1.60 -1.60 12.24
N ASN A 50 1.65 -2.82 11.73
CA ASN A 50 1.03 -4.00 12.34
C ASN A 50 -0.49 -3.90 12.51
N SER A 51 -1.22 -3.57 11.43
CA SER A 51 -2.68 -3.75 11.42
C SER A 51 -3.03 -5.19 11.79
N ALA A 52 -3.56 -5.36 13.00
CA ALA A 52 -3.85 -6.67 13.55
C ALA A 52 -4.84 -7.43 12.68
N THR A 53 -5.74 -6.74 11.96
CA THR A 53 -6.74 -7.39 11.09
C THR A 53 -6.25 -7.61 9.67
N TYR A 54 -5.61 -6.63 9.05
CA TYR A 54 -5.09 -6.68 7.68
C TYR A 54 -3.59 -6.42 7.69
N PHE A 55 -2.81 -7.48 7.90
CA PHE A 55 -1.39 -7.37 8.27
C PHE A 55 -0.43 -7.31 7.08
N SER A 56 -0.89 -7.63 5.87
CA SER A 56 -0.06 -7.59 4.66
C SER A 56 -0.14 -6.23 3.98
N SER A 57 1.00 -5.61 3.73
CA SER A 57 1.10 -4.38 2.92
C SER A 57 1.04 -4.65 1.42
N PHE A 58 1.11 -5.91 1.00
CA PHE A 58 1.01 -6.29 -0.41
C PHE A 58 -0.41 -6.58 -0.84
N SER A 59 -1.31 -6.99 0.06
CA SER A 59 -2.69 -7.34 -0.30
C SER A 59 -3.66 -7.31 0.87
N ASN A 60 -4.94 -7.43 0.54
CA ASN A 60 -6.08 -7.47 1.45
C ASN A 60 -6.22 -8.75 2.31
N VAL A 61 -5.11 -9.40 2.67
CA VAL A 61 -5.11 -10.58 3.54
C VAL A 61 -5.55 -10.18 4.94
N SER A 62 -6.57 -10.86 5.46
CA SER A 62 -7.10 -10.66 6.81
C SER A 62 -6.73 -11.81 7.75
N GLN A 63 -6.79 -11.57 9.07
CA GLN A 63 -6.64 -12.63 10.08
C GLN A 63 -7.58 -13.82 9.87
N SER A 64 -8.82 -13.55 9.45
CA SER A 64 -9.81 -14.59 9.18
C SER A 64 -9.52 -15.41 7.91
N LYS A 65 -8.71 -14.88 6.99
CA LYS A 65 -8.42 -15.49 5.69
C LYS A 65 -6.99 -16.01 5.55
N LYS A 66 -6.08 -15.67 6.48
CA LYS A 66 -4.64 -16.00 6.40
C LYS A 66 -4.32 -17.49 6.24
N GLY A 67 -5.17 -18.38 6.73
CA GLY A 67 -4.98 -19.84 6.64
C GLY A 67 -5.47 -20.47 5.34
N LYS A 68 -5.97 -19.67 4.38
CA LYS A 68 -6.40 -20.18 3.07
C LYS A 68 -5.17 -20.45 2.20
N MET A 69 -5.00 -21.71 1.82
CA MET A 69 -3.92 -22.20 0.94
C MET A 69 -4.45 -22.47 -0.47
N GLY A 70 -3.57 -22.48 -1.47
CA GLY A 70 -3.93 -22.78 -2.86
C GLY A 70 -4.84 -21.73 -3.51
N VAL A 71 -4.89 -20.54 -2.91
CA VAL A 71 -5.63 -19.40 -3.44
C VAL A 71 -4.70 -18.52 -4.27
N THR A 72 -5.29 -17.76 -5.20
CA THR A 72 -4.54 -16.89 -6.08
C THR A 72 -4.40 -15.47 -5.49
N PHE A 73 -3.27 -14.85 -5.81
CA PHE A 73 -2.92 -13.48 -5.52
C PHE A 73 -2.78 -12.73 -6.84
N GLY A 74 -3.52 -11.63 -7.00
CA GLY A 74 -3.41 -10.83 -8.22
C GLY A 74 -4.52 -9.81 -8.37
N SER A 75 -4.52 -9.15 -9.53
CA SER A 75 -5.44 -8.04 -9.84
C SER A 75 -6.66 -8.49 -10.66
N THR A 76 -6.78 -9.76 -11.02
CA THR A 76 -7.88 -10.28 -11.84
C THR A 76 -9.18 -10.38 -11.03
N CYS A 77 -10.31 -10.62 -11.70
CA CYS A 77 -11.60 -10.79 -11.03
C CYS A 77 -11.60 -12.00 -10.09
N ASP A 78 -10.94 -13.07 -10.52
CA ASP A 78 -10.95 -14.38 -9.85
C ASP A 78 -9.95 -14.47 -8.70
N ASP A 79 -9.07 -13.47 -8.57
CA ASP A 79 -8.08 -13.46 -7.51
C ASP A 79 -8.68 -13.33 -6.11
N TYR A 80 -8.27 -14.25 -5.24
CA TYR A 80 -8.75 -14.30 -3.88
C TYR A 80 -8.17 -13.16 -3.03
N PHE A 81 -6.84 -13.01 -3.09
CA PHE A 81 -6.13 -11.90 -2.50
C PHE A 81 -5.81 -10.87 -3.56
N LYS A 82 -6.20 -9.62 -3.30
CA LYS A 82 -5.99 -8.52 -4.24
C LYS A 82 -4.98 -7.54 -3.69
N PRO A 83 -4.06 -7.05 -4.51
CA PRO A 83 -3.23 -5.91 -4.16
C PRO A 83 -4.07 -4.74 -3.69
N TRP A 84 -3.48 -3.93 -2.81
CA TRP A 84 -4.10 -2.67 -2.44
C TRP A 84 -4.07 -1.71 -3.64
N ASN A 85 -5.10 -0.87 -3.74
CA ASN A 85 -5.24 0.08 -4.84
C ASN A 85 -5.07 1.51 -4.33
N TYR A 86 -4.23 2.31 -4.98
CA TYR A 86 -3.94 3.68 -4.57
C TYR A 86 -5.18 4.56 -4.42
N GLN A 87 -6.14 4.51 -5.34
CA GLN A 87 -7.36 5.33 -5.24
C GLN A 87 -8.22 4.92 -4.04
N LYS A 88 -8.33 3.62 -3.77
CA LYS A 88 -9.00 3.12 -2.57
C LYS A 88 -8.28 3.57 -1.30
N ARG A 89 -6.94 3.57 -1.28
CA ARG A 89 -6.14 4.10 -0.16
C ARG A 89 -6.51 5.56 0.12
N LEU A 90 -6.53 6.42 -0.90
CA LEU A 90 -6.93 7.84 -0.73
C LEU A 90 -8.35 8.00 -0.18
N GLN A 91 -9.30 7.18 -0.61
CA GLN A 91 -10.66 7.18 -0.06
C GLN A 91 -10.70 6.76 1.41
N ASP A 92 -9.89 5.77 1.79
CA ASP A 92 -9.80 5.30 3.17
C ASP A 92 -9.19 6.36 4.09
N VAL A 93 -8.12 7.03 3.66
CA VAL A 93 -7.52 8.15 4.41
C VAL A 93 -8.57 9.22 4.72
N LYS A 94 -9.31 9.68 3.70
CA LYS A 94 -10.38 10.68 3.88
C LYS A 94 -11.45 10.22 4.87
N ARG A 95 -11.84 8.95 4.82
CA ARG A 95 -12.80 8.37 5.77
C ARG A 95 -12.23 8.34 7.19
N VAL A 96 -10.96 7.97 7.35
CA VAL A 96 -10.27 7.89 8.64
C VAL A 96 -10.09 9.28 9.25
N GLU A 97 -9.71 10.29 8.47
CA GLU A 97 -9.61 11.68 8.90
C GLU A 97 -10.97 12.22 9.38
N LYS A 98 -12.03 11.98 8.59
CA LYS A 98 -13.41 12.33 8.96
C LYS A 98 -13.89 11.59 10.22
N HIS A 99 -13.38 10.38 10.47
CA HIS A 99 -13.68 9.67 11.71
C HIS A 99 -12.91 10.28 12.89
N LYS A 100 -11.62 10.54 12.73
CA LYS A 100 -10.76 11.16 13.76
C LYS A 100 -11.26 12.53 14.20
N SER A 101 -11.80 13.35 13.29
CA SER A 101 -12.35 14.67 13.64
C SER A 101 -13.56 14.63 14.58
N LYS A 102 -14.21 13.45 14.71
CA LYS A 102 -15.32 13.21 15.65
C LYS A 102 -14.86 12.64 17.00
N LEU A 103 -13.56 12.36 17.16
CA LEU A 103 -13.00 11.75 18.36
C LEU A 103 -12.37 12.80 19.26
N THR A 104 -12.38 12.55 20.57
CA THR A 104 -11.63 13.37 21.51
C THR A 104 -10.12 13.06 21.42
N PRO A 105 -9.22 13.99 21.84
CA PRO A 105 -7.78 13.73 21.84
C PRO A 105 -7.40 12.44 22.57
N LYS A 106 -8.03 12.15 23.72
CA LYS A 106 -7.83 10.91 24.47
C LYS A 106 -8.20 9.66 23.67
N GLN A 107 -9.25 9.73 22.85
CA GLN A 107 -9.67 8.61 21.99
C GLN A 107 -8.73 8.40 20.80
N ILE A 108 -8.16 9.49 20.25
CA ILE A 108 -7.16 9.43 19.18
C ILE A 108 -5.87 8.80 19.71
N VAL A 109 -5.37 9.27 20.86
CA VAL A 109 -4.17 8.73 21.52
C VAL A 109 -4.37 7.27 21.93
N GLY A 110 -5.58 6.90 22.36
CA GLY A 110 -5.90 5.51 22.72
C GLY A 110 -5.94 4.52 21.55
N ARG A 111 -5.90 5.00 20.30
CA ARG A 111 -5.83 4.22 19.02
C ARG A 111 -6.95 3.20 18.73
N THR A 112 -7.64 2.68 19.74
CA THR A 112 -8.61 1.58 19.64
C THR A 112 -9.75 1.93 18.68
N LYS A 113 -10.33 3.12 18.80
CA LYS A 113 -11.41 3.56 17.90
C LYS A 113 -10.92 3.74 16.46
N VAL A 114 -9.74 4.32 16.28
CA VAL A 114 -9.15 4.54 14.95
C VAL A 114 -8.84 3.21 14.27
N THR A 115 -8.20 2.28 14.97
CA THR A 115 -7.83 0.96 14.44
C THR A 115 -9.06 0.09 14.14
N GLN A 116 -10.07 0.07 15.01
CA GLN A 116 -11.34 -0.60 14.74
C GLN A 116 -12.05 -0.01 13.52
N PHE A 117 -12.04 1.32 13.39
CA PHE A 117 -12.62 1.98 12.22
C PHE A 117 -11.88 1.58 10.94
N ILE A 118 -10.55 1.65 10.91
CA ILE A 118 -9.74 1.21 9.76
C ILE A 118 -10.06 -0.25 9.38
N ALA A 119 -10.10 -1.15 10.36
CA ALA A 119 -10.42 -2.56 10.12
C ALA A 119 -11.84 -2.75 9.53
N SER A 120 -12.83 -1.98 9.98
CA SER A 120 -14.19 -2.00 9.43
C SER A 120 -14.27 -1.55 7.96
N GLN A 121 -13.31 -0.72 7.51
CA GLN A 121 -13.18 -0.32 6.10
C GLN A 121 -12.50 -1.40 5.23
N LYS A 122 -12.19 -2.57 5.81
CA LYS A 122 -11.40 -3.64 5.20
C LYS A 122 -10.05 -3.12 4.68
N SER A 123 -9.39 -2.32 5.50
CA SER A 123 -8.19 -1.56 5.12
C SER A 123 -7.12 -1.65 6.21
N CYS A 124 -5.91 -1.22 5.84
CA CYS A 124 -4.80 -0.93 6.74
C CYS A 124 -4.38 0.55 6.66
N GLN A 125 -5.07 1.35 5.85
CA GLN A 125 -4.67 2.71 5.50
C GLN A 125 -5.04 3.74 6.58
N GLU A 126 -4.09 4.60 6.95
CA GLU A 126 -4.36 5.71 7.87
C GLU A 126 -3.92 7.08 7.33
N PHE A 127 -2.77 7.14 6.67
CA PHE A 127 -2.20 8.37 6.12
C PHE A 127 -2.05 8.26 4.61
N GLU A 128 -1.83 9.36 3.89
CA GLU A 128 -1.58 9.26 2.46
C GLU A 128 -0.26 8.51 2.16
N PRO A 129 -0.22 7.67 1.09
CA PRO A 129 1.02 7.05 0.65
C PRO A 129 2.08 8.10 0.30
N ILE A 130 3.27 7.97 0.89
CA ILE A 130 4.38 8.91 0.73
C ILE A 130 4.89 8.92 -0.71
N LEU A 131 5.00 7.73 -1.33
CA LEU A 131 5.35 7.58 -2.74
C LEU A 131 4.19 7.87 -3.70
N GLY A 132 3.01 8.21 -3.20
CA GLY A 132 1.83 8.47 -4.04
C GLY A 132 1.44 7.24 -4.88
N PRO A 133 1.10 7.42 -6.17
CA PRO A 133 0.60 6.33 -7.01
C PRO A 133 1.63 5.23 -7.29
N PHE A 134 2.92 5.51 -7.13
CA PHE A 134 3.98 4.52 -7.28
C PHE A 134 3.88 3.37 -6.30
N ILE A 135 3.11 3.51 -5.21
CA ILE A 135 2.91 2.43 -4.25
C ILE A 135 2.24 1.19 -4.86
N ASP A 136 1.46 1.35 -5.94
CA ASP A 136 0.84 0.23 -6.65
C ASP A 136 1.87 -0.58 -7.48
N LYS A 137 3.10 -0.07 -7.62
CA LYS A 137 4.24 -0.76 -8.24
C LYS A 137 5.06 -1.56 -7.23
N ALA A 138 4.68 -1.54 -5.95
CA ALA A 138 5.27 -2.42 -4.95
C ALA A 138 4.80 -3.85 -5.18
N VAL A 139 5.74 -4.75 -5.44
CA VAL A 139 5.43 -6.16 -5.69
C VAL A 139 5.82 -7.00 -4.49
N VAL A 140 5.04 -8.05 -4.25
CA VAL A 140 5.39 -9.09 -3.29
C VAL A 140 6.50 -9.95 -3.88
N GLU A 141 7.56 -10.20 -3.11
CA GLU A 141 8.60 -11.12 -3.56
C GLU A 141 8.03 -12.55 -3.69
N PRO A 142 8.39 -13.31 -4.75
CA PRO A 142 7.89 -14.67 -4.95
C PRO A 142 8.11 -15.60 -3.75
N LEU A 143 9.20 -15.40 -3.01
CA LEU A 143 9.49 -16.15 -1.78
C LEU A 143 8.40 -15.98 -0.72
N HIS A 144 7.83 -14.78 -0.58
CA HIS A 144 6.73 -14.53 0.35
C HIS A 144 5.45 -15.25 -0.07
N LEU A 145 5.18 -15.39 -1.37
CA LEU A 145 4.03 -16.16 -1.87
C LEU A 145 4.22 -17.65 -1.64
N ALA A 146 5.42 -18.17 -1.95
CA ALA A 146 5.78 -19.57 -1.75
C ALA A 146 5.68 -19.99 -0.28
N ASN A 147 6.21 -19.17 0.65
CA ASN A 147 6.14 -19.43 2.09
C ASN A 147 4.70 -19.47 2.63
N ASN A 148 3.76 -18.78 1.97
CA ASN A 148 2.35 -18.77 2.33
C ASN A 148 1.50 -19.75 1.50
N ASN A 149 2.11 -20.52 0.59
CA ASN A 149 1.45 -21.44 -0.34
C ASN A 149 0.34 -20.76 -1.18
N TRP A 150 0.63 -19.56 -1.68
CA TRP A 150 -0.22 -18.78 -2.58
C TRP A 150 0.34 -18.77 -4.00
N VAL A 151 -0.56 -18.71 -4.99
CA VAL A 151 -0.21 -18.73 -6.41
C VAL A 151 -0.32 -17.31 -6.97
N SER A 152 0.67 -16.87 -7.74
CA SER A 152 0.68 -15.57 -8.46
C SER A 152 0.24 -15.74 -9.91
#